data_AF-A0A9C6X1A1-F1
#
_entry.id   AF-A0A9C6X1A1-F1
#
_cell.length_a   1.000
_cell.length_b   1.000
_cell.length_c   1.000
_cell.angle_alpha   90.00
_cell.angle_beta   90.00
_cell.angle_gamma   90.00
#
_symmetry.space_group_name_H-M   'P 1'
#
loop_
_entity.id
_entity.type
_entity.pdbx_description
1 polymer ?
#
loop_
_entity_poly.entity_id
_entity_poly.type
_entity_poly.pdbx_seq_one_letter_code
_entity_poly.pdbx_strand_id
1 'polypeptide(L)'
;MAMARGAKHHYMNYIVSSERCGDLHVHVQGEVSQQEKRACFLTVHDLGTNHHSFLDFVNHPCMQEIKDRSIFVHVDMPGHHDNADNLPDGFEYPSLDVIGEDLVTVLDFL
;
A
#
# COMPACT_ATOMS: atom_id res chain seq x y z
N MET A 1 -10.19 -33.62 -12.60
CA MET A 1 -9.95 -32.53 -11.63
C MET A 1 -9.15 -31.45 -12.33
N ALA A 2 -9.79 -30.35 -12.70
CA ALA A 2 -9.10 -29.21 -13.29
C ALA A 2 -8.35 -28.48 -12.17
N MET A 3 -7.02 -28.44 -12.26
CA MET A 3 -6.19 -27.54 -11.46
C MET A 3 -6.61 -26.12 -11.81
N ALA A 4 -7.22 -25.40 -10.87
CA ALA A 4 -7.45 -23.97 -10.99
C ALA A 4 -6.08 -23.31 -11.18
N ARG A 5 -5.85 -22.71 -12.35
CA ARG A 5 -4.68 -21.88 -12.60
C ARG A 5 -4.80 -20.69 -11.65
N GLY A 6 -4.03 -20.69 -10.56
CA GLY A 6 -3.98 -19.56 -9.64
C GLY A 6 -3.69 -18.30 -10.44
N ALA A 7 -4.62 -17.33 -10.40
CA ALA A 7 -4.40 -16.03 -10.99
C ALA A 7 -3.12 -15.47 -10.36
N LYS A 8 -2.11 -15.14 -11.20
CA LYS A 8 -0.96 -14.37 -10.73
C LYS A 8 -1.54 -13.07 -10.18
N HIS A 9 -1.57 -12.94 -8.85
CA HIS A 9 -1.94 -11.68 -8.25
C HIS A 9 -0.92 -10.64 -8.71
N HIS A 10 -1.41 -9.60 -9.37
CA HIS A 10 -0.59 -8.48 -9.77
C HIS A 10 -0.12 -7.78 -8.49
N TYR A 11 1.18 -7.84 -8.25
CA TYR A 11 1.85 -7.11 -7.18
C TYR A 11 2.69 -6.02 -7.84
N MET A 12 2.32 -4.76 -7.62
CA MET A 12 2.98 -3.61 -8.24
C MET A 12 3.46 -2.66 -7.16
N ASN A 13 4.65 -2.08 -7.36
CA ASN A 13 5.21 -1.10 -6.45
C ASN A 13 5.31 0.24 -7.18
N TYR A 14 4.92 1.31 -6.49
CA TYR A 14 4.96 2.67 -6.98
C TYR A 14 5.68 3.55 -5.98
N ILE A 15 6.28 4.63 -6.48
CA ILE A 15 6.72 5.76 -5.66
C ILE A 15 5.81 6.91 -6.05
N VAL A 16 5.03 7.41 -5.10
CA VAL A 16 4.09 8.50 -5.29
C VAL A 16 4.67 9.73 -4.61
N SER A 17 5.08 10.72 -5.40
CA SER A 17 5.55 11.99 -4.86
C SER A 17 4.39 12.82 -4.37
N SER A 18 4.41 13.15 -3.09
CA SER A 18 3.47 14.03 -2.43
C SER A 18 4.11 15.38 -2.13
N GLU A 19 3.31 16.45 -2.18
CA GLU A 19 3.73 17.79 -1.79
C GLU A 19 4.01 17.92 -0.28
N ARG A 20 3.35 17.11 0.56
CA ARG A 20 3.35 17.28 2.03
C ARG A 20 4.08 16.17 2.78
N CYS A 21 4.18 14.98 2.19
CA CYS A 21 4.83 13.81 2.80
C CYS A 21 6.11 13.38 2.08
N GLY A 22 6.43 14.00 0.93
CA GLY A 22 7.54 13.57 0.08
C GLY A 22 7.20 12.28 -0.68
N ASP A 23 8.21 11.47 -0.98
CA ASP A 23 8.03 10.24 -1.74
C ASP A 23 7.46 9.11 -0.86
N LEU A 24 6.24 8.69 -1.19
CA LEU A 24 5.54 7.58 -0.54
C LEU A 24 5.74 6.29 -1.34
N HIS A 25 6.20 5.24 -0.67
CA HIS A 25 6.31 3.91 -1.27
C HIS A 25 4.96 3.20 -1.13
N VAL A 26 4.41 2.77 -2.26
CA VAL A 26 3.06 2.21 -2.33
C VAL A 26 3.10 0.83 -2.98
N HIS A 27 2.54 -0.16 -2.30
CA HIS A 27 2.50 -1.55 -2.73
C HIS A 27 1.06 -1.98 -3.00
N VAL A 28 0.78 -2.37 -4.24
CA VAL A 28 -0.58 -2.70 -4.69
C VAL A 28 -0.72 -4.18 -4.95
N GLN A 29 -1.67 -4.83 -4.27
CA GLN A 29 -2.10 -6.19 -4.55
C GLN A 29 -3.46 -6.19 -5.24
N GLY A 30 -3.54 -6.76 -6.44
CA GLY A 30 -4.79 -6.86 -7.21
C GLY A 30 -4.70 -6.10 -8.53
N GLU A 31 -5.83 -6.00 -9.22
CA GLU A 31 -5.89 -5.48 -10.59
C GLU A 31 -6.50 -4.07 -10.59
N VAL A 32 -5.64 -3.03 -10.61
CA VAL A 32 -6.05 -1.61 -10.55
C VAL A 32 -7.00 -1.22 -11.68
N SER A 33 -6.86 -1.80 -12.88
CA SER A 33 -7.78 -1.58 -14.01
C SER A 33 -9.23 -1.98 -13.70
N GLN A 34 -9.49 -2.71 -12.61
CA GLN A 34 -10.81 -3.13 -12.16
C GLN A 34 -11.29 -2.35 -10.93
N GLN A 35 -10.67 -1.21 -10.59
CA GLN A 35 -11.02 -0.43 -9.40
C GLN A 35 -12.49 0.01 -9.33
N GLU A 36 -13.15 0.22 -10.47
CA GLU A 36 -14.59 0.53 -10.51
C GLU A 36 -15.50 -0.65 -10.11
N LYS A 37 -14.98 -1.89 -10.13
CA LYS A 37 -15.74 -3.13 -9.93
C LYS A 37 -15.36 -3.86 -8.65
N ARG A 38 -14.29 -3.44 -7.98
CA ARG A 38 -13.70 -4.12 -6.82
C ARG A 38 -13.61 -3.17 -5.64
N ALA A 39 -13.67 -3.71 -4.43
CA ALA A 39 -13.38 -2.92 -3.25
C ALA A 39 -11.89 -2.57 -3.22
N CYS A 40 -11.58 -1.30 -2.98
CA CYS A 40 -10.21 -0.83 -2.74
C CYS A 40 -10.00 -0.64 -1.24
N PHE A 41 -8.95 -1.26 -0.70
CA PHE A 41 -8.55 -1.15 0.70
C PHE A 41 -7.21 -0.44 0.77
N LEU A 42 -7.22 0.82 1.24
CA LEU A 42 -6.01 1.54 1.60
C LEU A 42 -5.58 1.11 3.01
N THR A 43 -4.32 0.75 3.20
CA THR A 43 -3.79 0.37 4.51
C THR A 43 -2.61 1.25 4.91
N VAL A 44 -2.63 1.71 6.17
CA VAL A 44 -1.56 2.48 6.81
C VAL A 44 -1.10 1.69 8.03
N HIS A 45 0.19 1.39 8.09
CA HIS A 45 0.79 0.54 9.13
C HIS A 45 1.03 1.29 10.45
N ASP A 46 1.28 0.53 11.51
CA ASP A 46 1.60 1.08 12.83
C ASP A 46 3.10 1.42 12.94
N LEU A 47 3.46 2.15 13.98
CA LEU A 47 4.84 2.53 14.31
C LEU A 47 5.72 1.29 14.51
N GLY A 48 6.94 1.33 13.96
CA GLY A 48 7.90 0.22 14.04
C GLY A 48 7.60 -0.96 13.11
N THR A 49 6.60 -0.83 12.24
CA THR A 49 6.30 -1.78 11.17
C THR A 49 6.24 -1.09 9.82
N ASN A 50 6.03 -1.86 8.75
CA ASN A 50 5.75 -1.38 7.40
C ASN A 50 4.65 -2.24 6.75
N HIS A 51 4.45 -2.11 5.44
CA HIS A 51 3.41 -2.79 4.66
C HIS A 51 3.39 -4.32 4.85
N HIS A 52 4.52 -4.95 5.21
CA HIS A 52 4.59 -6.40 5.46
C HIS A 52 3.58 -6.89 6.50
N SER A 53 3.30 -6.08 7.52
CA SER A 53 2.30 -6.42 8.54
C SER A 53 0.91 -6.67 7.93
N PHE A 54 0.52 -5.87 6.94
CA PHE A 54 -0.72 -6.08 6.18
C PHE A 54 -0.59 -7.16 5.13
N LEU A 55 0.58 -7.34 4.50
CA LEU A 55 0.79 -8.45 3.57
C LEU A 55 0.54 -9.79 4.26
N ASP A 56 1.05 -9.98 5.48
CA ASP A 56 0.84 -11.20 6.26
C ASP A 56 -0.64 -11.42 6.56
N PHE A 57 -1.35 -10.36 6.93
CA PHE A 57 -2.80 -10.40 7.15
C PHE A 57 -3.57 -10.78 5.86
N VAL A 58 -3.31 -10.09 4.75
CA VAL A 58 -4.03 -10.28 3.48
C VAL A 58 -3.71 -11.63 2.83
N ASN A 59 -2.48 -12.13 3.00
CA ASN A 59 -2.08 -13.43 2.49
C ASN A 59 -2.58 -14.61 3.33
N HIS A 60 -3.14 -14.36 4.52
CA HIS A 60 -3.66 -15.43 5.36
C HIS A 60 -4.74 -16.24 4.60
N PRO A 61 -4.77 -17.59 4.72
CA PRO A 61 -5.71 -18.43 3.97
C PRO A 61 -7.19 -18.04 4.12
N CYS A 62 -7.60 -17.51 5.28
CA CYS A 62 -8.97 -17.04 5.47
C CYS A 62 -9.33 -15.78 4.67
N MET A 63 -8.33 -15.00 4.24
CA MET A 63 -8.50 -13.76 3.50
C MET A 63 -8.51 -13.97 1.98
N GLN A 64 -8.24 -15.19 1.49
CA GLN A 64 -8.06 -15.46 0.05
C GLN A 64 -9.26 -15.03 -0.80
N GLU A 65 -10.49 -15.33 -0.38
CA GLU A 65 -11.67 -14.93 -1.15
C GLU A 65 -11.87 -13.40 -1.21
N ILE A 66 -11.52 -12.70 -0.14
CA ILE A 66 -11.57 -11.23 -0.09
C ILE A 66 -10.45 -10.66 -0.96
N LYS A 67 -9.24 -11.21 -0.82
CA LYS A 67 -8.06 -10.84 -1.60
C LYS A 67 -8.31 -10.93 -3.10
N ASP A 68 -8.84 -12.06 -3.58
CA ASP A 68 -9.08 -12.32 -5.00
C ASP A 68 -10.04 -11.30 -5.67
N ARG A 69 -10.91 -10.67 -4.87
CA ARG A 69 -11.99 -9.78 -5.33
C ARG A 69 -11.74 -8.31 -5.02
N SER A 70 -10.60 -7.99 -4.43
CA SER A 70 -10.30 -6.65 -3.93
C SER A 70 -8.98 -6.14 -4.49
N ILE A 71 -8.72 -4.87 -4.26
CA ILE A 71 -7.45 -4.21 -4.49
C ILE A 71 -6.97 -3.74 -3.12
N PHE A 72 -5.76 -4.11 -2.73
CA PHE A 72 -5.12 -3.60 -1.53
C PHE A 72 -4.02 -2.63 -1.93
N VAL A 73 -4.02 -1.45 -1.33
CA VAL A 73 -3.03 -0.40 -1.54
C VAL A 73 -2.35 -0.17 -0.19
N HIS A 74 -1.13 -0.67 -0.04
CA HIS A 74 -0.36 -0.53 1.18
C HIS A 74 0.61 0.64 1.05
N VAL A 75 0.51 1.60 1.96
CA VAL A 75 1.39 2.78 1.95
C VAL A 75 2.40 2.63 3.06
N ASP A 76 3.68 2.68 2.70
CA ASP A 76 4.77 2.87 3.65
C ASP A 76 4.94 4.37 3.92
N MET A 77 4.91 4.73 5.20
CA MET A 77 5.14 6.10 5.62
C MET A 77 6.58 6.55 5.27
N PRO A 78 6.85 7.87 5.19
CA PRO A 78 8.17 8.38 4.79
C PRO A 78 9.30 7.74 5.60
N GLY A 79 10.29 7.15 4.92
CA GLY A 79 11.42 6.46 5.54
C GLY A 79 11.14 5.10 6.19
N HIS A 80 9.93 4.54 6.06
CA HIS A 80 9.56 3.26 6.70
C HIS A 80 9.51 2.07 5.72
N HIS A 81 9.80 2.29 4.44
CA HIS A 81 9.95 1.21 3.47
C HIS A 81 11.25 0.43 3.69
N ASP A 82 11.34 -0.76 3.07
CA ASP A 82 12.50 -1.63 3.26
C ASP A 82 13.81 -0.98 2.81
N ASN A 83 14.83 -1.05 3.67
CA ASN A 83 16.15 -0.49 3.42
C ASN A 83 16.15 1.01 3.13
N ALA A 84 15.15 1.73 3.64
CA ALA A 84 15.11 3.18 3.56
C ALA A 84 16.40 3.79 4.15
N ASP A 85 16.97 4.76 3.44
CA ASP A 85 18.03 5.59 3.98
C ASP A 85 17.51 6.42 5.15
N ASN A 86 18.42 6.85 6.02
CA ASN A 86 18.07 7.80 7.06
C ASN A 86 17.50 9.07 6.43
N LEU A 87 16.42 9.59 7.02
CA LEU A 87 15.88 10.88 6.62
C LEU A 87 16.95 11.98 6.80
N PRO A 88 16.98 12.99 5.91
CA PRO A 88 17.96 14.07 6.00
C PRO A 88 17.92 14.81 7.35
N ASP A 89 19.08 15.34 7.76
CA ASP A 89 19.15 16.20 8.94
C ASP A 89 18.23 17.42 8.77
N GLY A 90 17.35 17.63 9.76
CA GLY A 90 16.36 18.71 9.73
C GLY A 90 15.09 18.41 8.92
N PHE A 91 14.89 17.16 8.49
CA PHE A 91 13.60 16.75 7.90
C PHE A 91 12.47 16.90 8.92
N GLU A 92 11.49 17.75 8.61
CA GLU A 92 10.27 17.89 9.41
C GLU A 92 9.30 16.76 9.02
N TYR A 93 9.21 15.76 9.89
CA TYR A 93 8.28 14.66 9.67
C TYR A 93 6.83 15.16 9.72
N PRO A 94 5.97 14.81 8.74
CA PRO A 94 4.61 15.31 8.70
C PRO A 94 3.80 14.82 9.90
N SER A 95 2.86 15.65 10.38
CA SER A 95 1.93 15.23 11.43
C SER A 95 0.94 14.18 10.92
N LEU A 96 0.31 13.43 11.82
CA LEU A 96 -0.71 12.44 11.45
C LEU A 96 -1.89 13.08 10.69
N ASP A 97 -2.27 14.30 11.04
CA ASP A 97 -3.33 15.03 10.34
C ASP A 97 -2.91 15.35 8.90
N VAL A 98 -1.66 15.81 8.71
CA VAL A 98 -1.08 16.07 7.38
C VAL A 98 -1.05 14.81 6.55
N ILE A 99 -0.54 13.70 7.13
CA ILE A 99 -0.50 12.40 6.46
C ILE A 99 -1.91 11.97 6.04
N GLY A 100 -2.87 12.02 6.97
CA GLY A 100 -4.24 11.59 6.70
C GLY A 100 -4.92 12.35 5.57
N GLU A 101 -4.71 13.67 5.49
CA GLU A 101 -5.22 14.50 4.40
C GLU A 101 -4.54 14.20 3.06
N ASP A 102 -3.25 13.86 3.11
CA ASP A 102 -2.40 13.77 1.94
C ASP A 102 -2.42 12.38 1.26
N LEU A 103 -2.94 11.36 1.94
CA LEU A 103 -3.17 10.03 1.36
C LEU A 103 -4.11 10.04 0.15
N VAL A 104 -4.91 11.10 -0.04
CA VAL A 104 -5.71 11.28 -1.27
C VAL A 104 -4.83 11.29 -2.53
N THR A 105 -3.61 11.82 -2.45
CA THR A 105 -2.65 11.86 -3.56
C THR A 105 -2.29 10.46 -4.06
N VAL A 106 -2.23 9.47 -3.16
CA VAL A 106 -2.00 8.07 -3.54
C VAL A 106 -3.18 7.52 -4.32
N LEU A 107 -4.41 7.89 -3.95
CA LEU A 107 -5.62 7.43 -4.63
C LEU A 107 -5.78 8.11 -6.00
N ASP A 108 -5.46 9.40 -6.12
CA ASP A 108 -5.54 10.13 -7.38
C ASP A 108 -4.47 9.66 -8.40
N PHE A 109 -3.35 9.11 -7.91
CA PHE A 109 -2.29 8.57 -8.75
C PHE A 109 -2.65 7.21 -9.41
N LEU A 110 -3.46 6.37 -8.74
CA LEU A 110 -3.74 4.97 -9.12
C LEU A 110 -4.91 4.82 -10.10
#